data_AF-A0A8T5LMN7-F1
#
_entry.id   AF-A0A8T5LMN7-F1
#
_cell.length_a   1.000
_cell.length_b   1.000
_cell.length_c   1.000
_cell.angle_alpha   90.00
_cell.angle_beta   90.00
_cell.angle_gamma   90.00
#
_symmetry.space_group_name_H-M   'P 1'
#
loop_
_entity.id
_entity.type
_entity.pdbx_description
1 polymer ?
#
loop_
_entity_poly.entity_id
_entity_poly.type
_entity_poly.pdbx_seq_one_letter_code
_entity_poly.pdbx_strand_id
1 'polypeptide(L)'
;MIIKQRKILPSGKLAQMEMVGLVVIVILITLGMLFMAIFALKSDNQKKVFTSKGLTSSAMSSIMKTNVGQDANCVSEYIGYSTPIIGKDIIDDCAKYLDNPSYSLYSCIGPISGEKVHSCVFLREIVSHLLEETLGSWNKNYEFHSQIISGVEVKDIIEPIIVGRGGKGCKGVERDTSGLFPINTEAGLVENVLYLC
;
A
#
# COMPACT_ATOMS: atom_id res chain seq x y z
N MET A 1 0.60 -23.09 -88.67
CA MET A 1 1.99 -22.83 -88.25
C MET A 1 1.97 -21.67 -87.25
N ILE A 2 2.06 -21.95 -85.95
CA ILE A 2 1.96 -20.93 -84.88
C ILE A 2 3.32 -20.89 -84.16
N ILE A 3 4.06 -19.79 -84.35
CA ILE A 3 5.37 -19.59 -83.73
C ILE A 3 5.14 -19.05 -82.31
N LYS A 4 5.38 -19.90 -81.31
CA LYS A 4 5.28 -19.56 -79.88
C LYS A 4 6.57 -18.88 -79.43
N GLN A 5 6.56 -17.55 -79.36
CA GLN A 5 7.69 -16.78 -78.82
C GLN A 5 7.83 -16.98 -77.31
N ARG A 6 8.96 -17.57 -76.87
CA ARG A 6 9.38 -17.56 -75.47
C ARG A 6 10.02 -16.21 -75.16
N LYS A 7 9.35 -15.39 -74.35
CA LYS A 7 9.94 -14.21 -73.73
C LYS A 7 10.98 -14.67 -72.70
N ILE A 8 12.26 -14.42 -72.99
CA ILE A 8 13.37 -14.61 -72.05
C ILE A 8 13.31 -13.44 -71.07
N LEU A 9 13.02 -13.74 -69.79
CA LEU A 9 13.03 -12.73 -68.73
C LEU A 9 14.47 -12.37 -68.34
N PRO A 10 14.79 -11.09 -68.13
CA PRO A 10 16.14 -10.63 -67.83
C PRO A 10 16.63 -11.15 -66.46
N SER A 11 17.76 -11.86 -66.48
CA SER A 11 18.37 -12.58 -65.34
C SER A 11 18.76 -11.73 -64.13
N GLY A 12 18.70 -10.39 -64.22
CA GLY A 12 19.03 -9.49 -63.11
C GLY A 12 17.92 -9.31 -62.07
N LYS A 13 16.66 -9.66 -62.37
CA LYS A 13 15.52 -9.42 -61.47
C LYS A 13 15.39 -10.45 -60.33
N LEU A 14 15.92 -11.65 -60.52
CA LEU A 14 15.83 -12.74 -59.53
C LEU A 14 16.78 -12.50 -58.34
N ALA A 15 18.02 -12.08 -58.60
CA ALA A 15 19.00 -11.76 -57.55
C ALA A 15 18.58 -10.54 -56.71
N GLN A 16 17.89 -9.57 -57.32
CA GLN A 16 17.37 -8.40 -56.61
C GLN A 16 16.21 -8.78 -55.66
N MET A 17 15.38 -9.75 -56.02
CA MET A 17 14.28 -10.20 -55.17
C MET A 17 14.78 -10.90 -53.90
N GLU A 18 15.89 -11.64 -54.01
CA GLU A 18 16.52 -12.34 -52.89
C GLU A 18 17.17 -11.35 -51.89
N MET A 19 17.87 -10.33 -52.38
CA MET A 19 18.44 -9.28 -51.52
C MET A 19 17.35 -8.49 -50.77
N VAL A 20 16.25 -8.15 -51.43
CA VAL A 20 15.14 -7.42 -50.78
C VAL A 20 14.52 -8.26 -49.67
N GLY A 21 14.34 -9.57 -49.88
CA GLY A 21 13.84 -10.48 -48.86
C GLY A 21 14.73 -10.54 -47.62
N LEU A 22 16.05 -10.60 -47.80
CA LEU A 22 17.01 -10.62 -46.69
C LEU A 22 16.94 -9.34 -45.85
N VAL A 23 16.86 -8.17 -46.49
CA VAL A 23 16.76 -6.87 -45.80
C VAL A 23 15.50 -6.80 -44.94
N VAL A 24 14.35 -7.26 -45.45
CA VAL A 24 13.09 -7.25 -44.69
C VAL A 24 13.18 -8.14 -43.45
N ILE A 25 13.79 -9.34 -43.57
CA ILE A 25 13.96 -10.25 -42.44
C ILE A 25 14.85 -9.62 -41.36
N VAL A 26 15.95 -8.95 -41.74
CA VAL A 26 16.84 -8.28 -40.78
C VAL A 26 16.11 -7.14 -40.05
N ILE A 27 15.28 -6.36 -40.74
CA ILE A 27 14.47 -5.31 -40.12
C ILE A 27 13.47 -5.92 -39.12
N LEU A 28 12.80 -7.01 -39.48
CA LEU A 28 11.86 -7.68 -38.58
C LEU A 28 12.54 -8.26 -37.32
N ILE A 29 13.72 -8.88 -37.50
CA ILE A 29 14.49 -9.43 -36.37
C ILE A 29 14.96 -8.30 -35.44
N THR A 30 15.49 -7.21 -35.98
CA THR A 30 15.97 -6.07 -35.18
C THR A 30 14.84 -5.39 -34.42
N LEU A 31 13.65 -5.21 -35.04
CA LEU A 31 12.47 -4.72 -34.34
C LEU A 31 12.02 -5.68 -33.23
N GLY A 32 12.04 -6.99 -33.47
CA GLY A 32 11.72 -8.01 -32.45
C GLY A 32 12.64 -7.95 -31.24
N MET A 33 13.96 -7.85 -31.46
CA MET A 33 14.94 -7.69 -30.37
C MET A 33 14.74 -6.39 -29.59
N LEU A 34 14.41 -5.29 -30.28
CA LEU A 34 14.18 -3.99 -29.66
C LEU A 34 12.94 -4.01 -28.76
N PHE A 35 11.85 -4.66 -29.17
CA PHE A 35 10.69 -4.86 -28.32
C PHE A 35 11.00 -5.73 -27.09
N MET A 36 11.75 -6.82 -27.24
CA MET A 36 12.17 -7.65 -26.10
C MET A 36 13.04 -6.86 -25.11
N ALA A 37 13.99 -6.06 -25.60
CA ALA A 37 14.84 -5.22 -24.76
C ALA A 37 14.01 -4.18 -23.98
N ILE A 38 13.05 -3.51 -24.63
CA ILE A 38 12.15 -2.55 -23.96
C ILE A 38 11.32 -3.25 -22.88
N PHE A 39 10.80 -4.45 -23.16
CA PHE A 39 9.98 -5.19 -22.20
C PHE A 39 10.78 -5.68 -21.00
N ALA A 40 12.01 -6.16 -21.21
CA ALA A 40 12.93 -6.53 -20.15
C ALA A 40 13.23 -5.34 -19.23
N LEU A 41 13.51 -4.17 -19.82
CA LEU A 41 13.80 -2.93 -19.07
C LEU A 41 12.59 -2.34 -18.34
N LYS A 42 11.36 -2.54 -18.86
CA LYS A 42 10.13 -2.03 -18.21
C LYS A 42 9.62 -2.88 -17.05
N SER A 43 10.11 -4.11 -16.90
CA SER A 43 9.55 -5.07 -15.94
C SER A 43 9.83 -4.74 -14.45
N ASP A 44 10.85 -3.92 -14.16
CA ASP A 44 11.25 -3.64 -12.78
C ASP A 44 10.42 -2.55 -12.09
N ASN A 45 10.02 -1.49 -12.81
CA ASN A 45 9.33 -0.37 -12.19
C ASN A 45 7.84 -0.64 -11.92
N GLN A 46 7.15 -1.38 -12.80
CA GLN A 46 5.73 -1.65 -12.60
C GLN A 46 5.48 -2.70 -11.52
N LYS A 47 6.33 -3.73 -11.40
CA LYS A 47 6.20 -4.74 -10.34
C LYS A 47 6.33 -4.14 -8.94
N LYS A 48 7.18 -3.12 -8.77
CA LYS A 48 7.43 -2.48 -7.47
C LYS A 48 6.25 -1.65 -6.97
N VAL A 49 5.50 -0.98 -7.86
CA VAL A 49 4.35 -0.14 -7.48
C VAL A 49 3.14 -1.00 -7.09
N PHE A 50 2.86 -2.08 -7.84
CA PHE A 50 1.75 -2.98 -7.49
C PHE A 50 2.01 -3.73 -6.18
N THR A 51 3.25 -4.12 -5.90
CA THR A 51 3.57 -4.79 -4.64
C THR A 51 3.56 -3.84 -3.45
N SER A 52 3.96 -2.58 -3.64
CA SER A 52 3.95 -1.57 -2.57
C SER A 52 2.54 -1.15 -2.13
N LYS A 53 1.65 -0.88 -3.10
CA LYS A 53 0.21 -0.64 -2.83
C LYS A 53 -0.48 -1.87 -2.23
N GLY A 54 -0.14 -3.06 -2.73
CA GLY A 54 -0.64 -4.32 -2.18
C GLY A 54 -0.18 -4.54 -0.74
N LEU A 55 1.09 -4.25 -0.44
CA LEU A 55 1.68 -4.39 0.89
C LEU A 55 1.03 -3.43 1.89
N THR A 56 0.91 -2.14 1.53
CA THR A 56 0.28 -1.13 2.40
C THR A 56 -1.18 -1.44 2.67
N SER A 57 -1.95 -1.79 1.64
CA SER A 57 -3.36 -2.17 1.81
C SER A 57 -3.52 -3.43 2.65
N SER A 58 -2.65 -4.43 2.47
CA SER A 58 -2.67 -5.67 3.27
C SER A 58 -2.26 -5.42 4.72
N ALA A 59 -1.19 -4.65 4.96
CA ALA A 59 -0.74 -4.27 6.30
C ALA A 59 -1.85 -3.51 7.04
N MET A 60 -2.47 -2.55 6.35
CA MET A 60 -3.57 -1.78 6.89
C MET A 60 -4.79 -2.64 7.21
N SER A 61 -5.19 -3.54 6.29
CA SER A 61 -6.27 -4.48 6.56
C SER A 61 -5.97 -5.43 7.72
N SER A 62 -4.70 -5.83 7.90
CA SER A 62 -4.30 -6.66 9.03
C SER A 62 -4.45 -5.89 10.33
N ILE A 63 -3.92 -4.68 10.43
CA ILE A 63 -4.06 -3.81 11.62
C ILE A 63 -5.53 -3.64 12.00
N MET A 64 -6.40 -3.32 11.03
CA MET A 64 -7.84 -3.11 11.28
C MET A 64 -8.56 -4.38 11.78
N LYS A 65 -8.05 -5.57 11.44
CA LYS A 65 -8.64 -6.86 11.82
C LYS A 65 -7.92 -7.54 12.98
N THR A 66 -6.80 -6.99 13.44
CA THR A 66 -6.05 -7.57 14.55
C THR A 66 -6.86 -7.45 15.83
N ASN A 67 -7.00 -8.58 16.51
CA ASN A 67 -7.53 -8.64 17.86
C ASN A 67 -6.42 -8.24 18.83
N VAL A 68 -6.76 -7.46 19.84
CA VAL A 68 -5.84 -7.17 20.92
C VAL A 68 -5.60 -8.47 21.70
N GLY A 69 -4.33 -8.86 21.78
CA GLY A 69 -3.90 -10.10 22.44
C GLY A 69 -4.25 -10.11 23.93
N GLN A 70 -4.35 -11.31 24.51
CA GLN A 70 -4.61 -11.48 25.94
C GLN A 70 -3.53 -10.82 26.80
N ASP A 71 -2.30 -10.75 26.30
CA ASP A 71 -1.15 -10.14 26.98
C ASP A 71 -1.35 -8.65 27.28
N ALA A 72 -2.15 -7.95 26.46
CA ALA A 72 -2.47 -6.54 26.68
C ALA A 72 -3.52 -6.32 27.79
N ASN A 73 -4.11 -7.39 28.36
CA ASN A 73 -5.05 -7.33 29.48
C ASN A 73 -6.10 -6.21 29.34
N CYS A 74 -6.71 -6.08 28.16
CA CYS A 74 -7.75 -5.10 27.93
C CYS A 74 -8.98 -5.40 28.79
N VAL A 75 -9.33 -4.46 29.66
CA VAL A 75 -10.54 -4.52 30.47
C VAL A 75 -11.58 -3.58 29.87
N SER A 76 -12.75 -4.13 29.56
CA SER A 76 -13.95 -3.36 29.26
C SER A 76 -14.75 -3.16 30.54
N GLU A 77 -15.22 -1.93 30.80
CA GLU A 77 -15.99 -1.59 32.00
C GLU A 77 -17.24 -2.47 32.20
N TYR A 78 -17.86 -2.93 31.11
CA TYR A 78 -19.13 -3.68 31.17
C TYR A 78 -18.98 -5.21 31.04
N ILE A 79 -17.92 -5.69 30.37
CA ILE A 79 -17.82 -7.10 29.93
C ILE A 79 -16.64 -7.81 30.63
N GLY A 80 -15.77 -7.07 31.31
CA GLY A 80 -14.55 -7.63 31.92
C GLY A 80 -13.45 -7.84 30.87
N TYR A 81 -12.75 -8.99 30.94
CA TYR A 81 -11.70 -9.33 29.99
C TYR A 81 -12.30 -9.56 28.59
N SER A 82 -11.89 -8.74 27.64
CA SER A 82 -12.31 -8.84 26.25
C SER A 82 -11.11 -8.80 25.32
N THR A 83 -11.24 -9.39 24.14
CA THR A 83 -10.26 -9.29 23.05
C THR A 83 -10.80 -8.33 21.99
N PRO A 84 -10.76 -7.01 22.23
CA PRO A 84 -11.31 -6.03 21.30
C PRO A 84 -10.58 -6.08 19.96
N ILE A 85 -11.31 -5.83 18.88
CA ILE A 85 -10.75 -5.67 17.54
C ILE A 85 -10.27 -4.22 17.41
N ILE A 86 -9.03 -4.01 16.94
CA ILE A 86 -8.47 -2.65 16.81
C ILE A 86 -9.37 -1.77 15.94
N GLY A 87 -9.69 -2.21 14.72
CA GLY A 87 -10.43 -1.41 13.76
C GLY A 87 -11.89 -1.14 14.14
N LYS A 88 -12.50 -1.99 14.97
CA LYS A 88 -13.91 -1.81 15.34
C LYS A 88 -14.04 -1.23 16.74
N ASP A 89 -13.48 -1.88 17.74
CA ASP A 89 -13.80 -1.58 19.13
C ASP A 89 -12.86 -0.48 19.69
N ILE A 90 -11.56 -0.57 19.42
CA ILE A 90 -10.57 0.40 19.92
C ILE A 90 -10.69 1.73 19.19
N ILE A 91 -10.79 1.72 17.85
CA ILE A 91 -10.93 2.96 17.07
C ILE A 91 -12.26 3.65 17.36
N ASP A 92 -13.37 2.92 17.48
CA ASP A 92 -14.68 3.50 17.81
C ASP A 92 -14.69 4.15 19.20
N ASP A 93 -14.15 3.46 20.21
CA ASP A 93 -14.02 4.01 21.56
C ASP A 93 -13.11 5.24 21.59
N CYS A 94 -11.98 5.19 20.88
CA CYS A 94 -11.08 6.32 20.81
C CYS A 94 -11.74 7.53 20.09
N ALA A 95 -12.45 7.29 18.99
CA ALA A 95 -13.18 8.32 18.27
C ALA A 95 -14.27 8.97 19.15
N LYS A 96 -14.98 8.15 19.94
CA LYS A 96 -16.06 8.60 20.82
C LYS A 96 -15.57 9.45 22.00
N TYR A 97 -14.41 9.10 22.57
CA TYR A 97 -13.87 9.74 23.77
C TYR A 97 -12.61 10.59 23.50
N LEU A 98 -12.43 11.06 22.27
CA LEU A 98 -11.26 11.84 21.85
C LEU A 98 -10.99 13.06 22.74
N ASP A 99 -12.05 13.79 23.14
CA ASP A 99 -11.93 14.98 23.99
C ASP A 99 -11.96 14.67 25.50
N ASN A 100 -12.45 13.49 25.88
CA ASN A 100 -12.61 13.10 27.28
C ASN A 100 -12.10 11.68 27.52
N PRO A 101 -10.77 11.46 27.49
CA PRO A 101 -10.16 10.13 27.57
C PRO A 101 -10.48 9.37 28.86
N SER A 102 -10.90 10.08 29.92
CA SER A 102 -11.31 9.47 31.20
C SER A 102 -12.57 8.60 31.12
N TYR A 103 -13.39 8.74 30.06
CA TYR A 103 -14.60 7.93 29.85
C TYR A 103 -14.41 6.79 28.84
N SER A 104 -13.17 6.54 28.40
CA SER A 104 -12.85 5.43 27.50
C SER A 104 -13.28 4.10 28.12
N LEU A 105 -14.06 3.32 27.37
CA LEU A 105 -14.57 2.02 27.79
C LEU A 105 -13.48 0.97 27.88
N TYR A 106 -12.44 1.13 27.07
CA TYR A 106 -11.33 0.20 26.95
C TYR A 106 -10.07 0.78 27.58
N SER A 107 -9.57 0.08 28.59
CA SER A 107 -8.29 0.38 29.21
C SER A 107 -7.39 -0.84 29.10
N CYS A 108 -6.31 -0.68 28.33
CA CYS A 108 -5.41 -1.75 27.89
C CYS A 108 -3.97 -1.45 28.32
N ILE A 109 -3.17 -2.49 28.52
CA ILE A 109 -1.73 -2.33 28.77
C ILE A 109 -1.05 -2.02 27.44
N GLY A 110 -0.40 -0.86 27.36
CA GLY A 110 0.33 -0.42 26.18
C GLY A 110 1.55 -1.30 25.89
N PRO A 111 1.79 -1.72 24.63
CA PRO A 111 2.96 -2.55 24.30
C PRO A 111 4.28 -1.79 24.42
N ILE A 112 4.24 -0.44 24.42
CA ILE A 112 5.44 0.39 24.51
C ILE A 112 5.60 0.90 25.95
N SER A 113 4.53 1.44 26.55
CA SER A 113 4.58 1.98 27.91
C SER A 113 4.60 0.90 28.98
N GLY A 114 3.97 -0.26 28.74
CA GLY A 114 3.78 -1.31 29.75
C GLY A 114 2.78 -0.91 30.86
N GLU A 115 2.11 0.23 30.71
CA GLU A 115 1.15 0.76 31.68
C GLU A 115 -0.28 0.68 31.13
N LYS A 116 -1.26 0.76 32.03
CA LYS A 116 -2.68 0.76 31.64
C LYS A 116 -3.04 2.13 31.07
N VAL A 117 -3.32 2.18 29.78
CA VAL A 117 -3.62 3.39 29.01
C VAL A 117 -5.03 3.33 28.41
N HIS A 118 -5.58 4.48 28.04
CA HIS A 118 -6.88 4.57 27.37
C HIS A 118 -6.78 4.21 25.88
N SER A 119 -7.92 3.98 25.23
CA SER A 119 -8.00 3.45 23.85
C SER A 119 -7.18 4.22 22.82
N CYS A 120 -7.14 5.55 22.83
CA CYS A 120 -6.37 6.32 21.85
C CYS A 120 -4.85 6.21 22.01
N VAL A 121 -4.36 6.26 23.26
CA VAL A 121 -2.92 6.07 23.53
C VAL A 121 -2.53 4.64 23.21
N PHE A 122 -3.36 3.68 23.60
CA PHE A 122 -3.18 2.28 23.23
C PHE A 122 -3.14 2.10 21.71
N LEU A 123 -4.09 2.68 20.97
CA LEU A 123 -4.15 2.63 19.51
C LEU A 123 -2.86 3.13 18.87
N ARG A 124 -2.36 4.28 19.34
CA ARG A 124 -1.09 4.84 18.84
C ARG A 124 0.07 3.88 19.11
N GLU A 125 0.19 3.34 20.31
CA GLU A 125 1.26 2.43 20.67
C GLU A 125 1.21 1.12 19.89
N ILE A 126 0.04 0.47 19.81
CA ILE A 126 -0.09 -0.82 19.13
C ILE A 126 0.10 -0.68 17.62
N VAL A 127 -0.41 0.38 16.99
CA VAL A 127 -0.18 0.63 15.56
C VAL A 127 1.29 0.92 15.30
N SER A 128 1.94 1.74 16.14
CA SER A 128 3.37 2.02 16.03
C SER A 128 4.19 0.73 16.17
N HIS A 129 3.89 -0.11 17.15
CA HIS A 129 4.55 -1.39 17.38
C HIS A 129 4.38 -2.33 16.17
N LEU A 130 3.15 -2.53 15.69
CA LEU A 130 2.86 -3.40 14.55
C LEU A 130 3.53 -2.92 13.26
N LEU A 131 3.52 -1.61 13.01
CA LEU A 131 4.18 -1.04 11.82
C LEU A 131 5.70 -1.13 11.93
N GLU A 132 6.27 -0.98 13.13
CA GLU A 132 7.71 -1.11 13.33
C GLU A 132 8.19 -2.56 13.16
N GLU A 133 7.46 -3.53 13.72
CA GLU A 133 7.77 -4.95 13.53
C GLU A 133 7.64 -5.41 12.07
N THR A 134 6.77 -4.75 11.29
CA THR A 134 6.51 -5.13 9.89
C THR A 134 7.28 -4.29 8.88
N LEU A 135 6.96 -3.01 8.75
CA LEU A 135 7.57 -2.09 7.78
C LEU A 135 8.91 -1.53 8.27
N GLY A 136 9.04 -1.30 9.58
CA GLY A 136 10.29 -0.86 10.20
C GLY A 136 11.40 -1.91 10.06
N SER A 137 11.08 -3.18 10.32
CA SER A 137 12.02 -4.30 10.12
C SER A 137 12.47 -4.45 8.66
N TRP A 138 11.67 -3.97 7.70
CA TRP A 138 12.00 -3.95 6.27
C TRP A 138 12.69 -2.64 5.83
N ASN A 139 13.01 -1.76 6.78
CA ASN A 139 13.66 -0.47 6.58
C ASN A 139 12.90 0.42 5.56
N LYS A 140 11.57 0.44 5.67
CA LYS A 140 10.68 1.28 4.86
C LYS A 140 10.32 2.56 5.62
N ASN A 141 10.15 3.66 4.89
CA ASN A 141 9.63 4.88 5.48
C ASN A 141 8.11 4.86 5.35
N TYR A 142 7.37 5.21 6.39
CA TYR A 142 5.92 5.16 6.37
C TYR A 142 5.30 6.32 7.14
N GLU A 143 4.08 6.67 6.76
CA GLU A 143 3.24 7.63 7.49
C GLU A 143 1.85 7.02 7.71
N PHE A 144 1.42 6.90 8.95
CA PHE A 144 0.05 6.49 9.29
C PHE A 144 -0.74 7.71 9.76
N HIS A 145 -1.93 7.89 9.17
CA HIS A 145 -2.87 8.95 9.50
C HIS A 145 -4.21 8.33 9.87
N SER A 146 -4.84 8.87 10.91
CA SER A 146 -6.17 8.46 11.37
C SER A 146 -6.96 9.70 11.74
N GLN A 147 -8.01 9.98 10.96
CA GLN A 147 -8.78 11.21 11.03
C GLN A 147 -10.25 10.89 11.22
N ILE A 148 -10.93 11.66 12.09
CA ILE A 148 -12.38 11.64 12.20
C ILE A 148 -12.96 12.81 11.42
N ILE A 149 -13.98 12.50 10.62
CA ILE A 149 -14.79 13.46 9.88
C ILE A 149 -16.16 13.50 10.56
N SER A 150 -16.47 14.62 11.22
CA SER A 150 -17.76 14.86 11.86
C SER A 150 -18.38 16.13 11.28
N GLY A 151 -19.29 15.95 10.32
CA GLY A 151 -19.87 17.05 9.56
C GLY A 151 -18.83 17.74 8.66
N VAL A 152 -18.41 18.95 9.03
CA VAL A 152 -17.42 19.74 8.29
C VAL A 152 -16.04 19.76 8.95
N GLU A 153 -15.94 19.23 10.17
CA GLU A 153 -14.69 19.21 10.93
C GLU A 153 -13.92 17.91 10.65
N VAL A 154 -12.64 18.06 10.35
CA VAL A 154 -11.68 16.97 10.22
C VAL A 154 -10.66 17.11 11.35
N LYS A 155 -10.53 16.08 12.17
CA LYS A 155 -9.62 16.06 13.33
C LYS A 155 -8.82 14.78 13.35
N ASP A 156 -7.53 14.86 13.63
CA ASP A 156 -6.71 13.68 13.84
C ASP A 156 -7.13 12.99 15.17
N ILE A 157 -7.41 11.69 15.10
CA ILE A 157 -7.77 10.87 16.27
C ILE A 157 -6.52 10.55 17.09
N ILE A 158 -5.42 10.29 16.38
CA ILE A 158 -4.09 10.15 16.97
C ILE A 158 -3.11 10.99 16.16
N GLU A 159 -2.05 11.46 16.81
CA GLU A 159 -0.95 12.12 16.11
C GLU A 159 -0.41 11.21 14.98
N PRO A 160 -0.14 11.76 13.78
CA PRO A 160 0.40 10.98 12.68
C PRO A 160 1.68 10.24 13.09
N ILE A 161 1.74 8.95 12.81
CA ILE A 161 2.94 8.13 13.08
C ILE A 161 3.83 8.26 11.86
N ILE A 162 4.97 8.94 12.02
CA ILE A 162 5.88 9.28 10.93
C ILE A 162 7.23 8.61 11.18
N VAL A 163 7.57 7.62 10.35
CA VAL A 163 8.86 6.92 10.43
C VAL A 163 9.60 7.07 9.11
N GLY A 164 10.84 7.55 9.20
CA GLY A 164 11.74 7.57 8.05
C GLY A 164 13.11 8.16 8.37
N ARG A 165 14.06 8.01 7.44
CA ARG A 165 15.43 8.54 7.63
C ARG A 165 15.41 10.04 7.96
N GLY A 166 15.86 10.37 9.17
CA GLY A 166 15.90 11.75 9.68
C GLY A 166 14.52 12.33 10.05
N GLY A 167 13.52 11.50 10.33
CA GLY A 167 12.18 11.93 10.79
C GLY A 167 11.35 12.66 9.72
N LYS A 168 11.73 12.54 8.45
CA LYS A 168 11.05 13.24 7.34
C LYS A 168 9.84 12.47 6.78
N GLY A 169 9.61 11.24 7.24
CA GLY A 169 8.56 10.37 6.70
C GLY A 169 8.63 10.27 5.19
N CYS A 170 7.52 10.61 4.54
CA CYS A 170 7.32 10.60 3.11
C CYS A 170 7.45 12.00 2.46
N LYS A 171 8.02 13.00 3.14
CA LYS A 171 8.11 14.37 2.58
C LYS A 171 9.03 14.42 1.35
N GLY A 172 8.49 14.85 0.22
CA GLY A 172 9.24 15.07 -1.03
C GLY A 172 9.56 13.81 -1.83
N VAL A 173 8.94 12.67 -1.51
CA VAL A 173 9.10 11.39 -2.22
C VAL A 173 7.75 10.94 -2.76
N GLU A 174 7.75 10.23 -3.88
CA GLU A 174 6.55 9.55 -4.39
C GLU A 174 6.04 8.56 -3.33
N ARG A 175 4.73 8.60 -3.06
CA ARG A 175 4.11 7.84 -1.98
C ARG A 175 3.15 6.82 -2.56
N ASP A 176 3.25 5.58 -2.10
CA ASP A 176 2.18 4.60 -2.25
C ASP A 176 1.20 4.73 -1.10
N THR A 177 -0.07 4.42 -1.34
CA THR A 177 -1.15 4.51 -0.36
C THR A 177 -1.87 3.19 -0.24
N SER A 178 -2.29 2.85 0.98
CA SER A 178 -3.21 1.76 1.26
C SER A 178 -4.59 1.94 0.62
N GLY A 179 -4.93 3.16 0.21
CA GLY A 179 -6.31 3.60 0.04
C GLY A 179 -6.94 3.98 1.39
N LEU A 180 -8.20 4.43 1.35
CA LEU A 180 -8.96 4.80 2.53
C LEU A 180 -9.56 3.55 3.19
N PHE A 181 -9.39 3.44 4.51
CA PHE A 181 -10.05 2.44 5.35
C PHE A 181 -11.07 3.13 6.27
N PRO A 182 -12.28 3.41 5.75
CA PRO A 182 -13.32 4.09 6.51
C PRO A 182 -13.95 3.16 7.55
N ILE A 183 -14.16 3.69 8.75
CA ILE A 183 -14.90 3.05 9.84
C ILE A 183 -15.99 4.01 10.28
N ASN A 184 -17.24 3.53 10.28
CA ASN A 184 -18.37 4.33 10.74
C ASN A 184 -18.50 4.16 12.26
N THR A 185 -18.31 5.25 13.01
CA THR A 185 -18.37 5.29 14.47
C THR A 185 -19.57 6.13 14.92
N GLU A 186 -19.93 6.06 16.20
CA GLU A 186 -20.99 6.92 16.74
C GLU A 186 -20.63 8.42 16.68
N ALA A 187 -19.33 8.74 16.67
CA ALA A 187 -18.81 10.11 16.64
C ALA A 187 -18.62 10.69 15.23
N GLY A 188 -18.57 9.84 14.19
CA GLY A 188 -18.38 10.26 12.81
C GLY A 188 -17.80 9.18 11.90
N LEU A 189 -17.29 9.60 10.74
CA LEU A 189 -16.56 8.71 9.84
C LEU A 189 -15.06 8.79 10.15
N VAL A 190 -14.46 7.68 10.57
CA VAL A 190 -13.02 7.59 10.78
C VAL A 190 -12.35 7.10 9.50
N GLU A 191 -11.50 7.94 8.90
CA GLU A 191 -10.66 7.58 7.78
C GLU A 191 -9.25 7.27 8.26
N ASN A 192 -8.77 6.07 7.92
CA ASN A 192 -7.40 5.69 8.19
C ASN A 192 -6.65 5.44 6.89
N VAL A 193 -5.41 5.92 6.82
CA VAL A 193 -4.56 5.81 5.63
C VAL A 193 -3.13 5.53 6.04
N LEU A 194 -2.51 4.56 5.37
CA LEU A 194 -1.09 4.25 5.49
C LEU A 194 -0.39 4.61 4.18
N TYR A 195 0.64 5.45 4.29
CA TYR A 195 1.53 5.81 3.18
C TYR A 195 2.87 5.10 3.32
N LEU A 196 3.44 4.66 2.19
CA LEU A 196 4.73 3.99 2.12
C LEU A 196 5.67 4.68 1.14
N CYS A 197 6.92 4.78 1.58
CA CYS A 197 8.10 5.38 0.97
C CYS A 197 9.36 4.60 1.43
#